data_AF-A0A6L3NJK7-F1
#
_entry.id   AF-A0A6L3NJK7-F1
#
_cell.length_a   1.000
_cell.length_b   1.000
_cell.length_c   1.000
_cell.angle_alpha   90.00
_cell.angle_beta   90.00
_cell.angle_gamma   90.00
#
_symmetry.space_group_name_H-M   'P 1'
#
loop_
_entity.id
_entity.type
_entity.pdbx_description
1 polymer ?
#
loop_
_entity_poly.entity_id
_entity_poly.type
_entity_poly.pdbx_seq_one_letter_code
_entity_poly.pdbx_strand_id
1 'polypeptide(L)' 'MIQNFWLELLIISCAAPLLAHHFRTEQMAKICRKIGPPRNISFWTMVFHPRYWHLWSLRQWEAQFARQEDAESKSRRD' A
#
# COMPACT_ATOMS: atom_id res chain seq x y z
N MET A 1 4.23 -11.69 37.04
CA MET A 1 4.89 -12.21 35.82
C MET A 1 3.90 -12.40 34.68
N ILE A 2 3.13 -13.51 34.61
CA ILE A 2 2.21 -13.81 33.48
C ILE A 2 1.31 -12.63 33.10
N GLN A 3 0.74 -11.92 34.08
CA GLN A 3 -0.15 -10.77 33.84
C GLN A 3 0.55 -9.56 33.18
N ASN A 4 1.86 -9.34 33.43
CA ASN A 4 2.65 -8.34 32.71
C ASN A 4 2.90 -8.77 31.25
N PHE A 5 3.24 -10.04 31.03
CA PHE A 5 3.51 -10.58 29.70
C PHE A 5 2.29 -10.48 28.76
N TRP A 6 1.08 -10.73 29.29
CA TRP A 6 -0.17 -10.47 28.54
C TRP A 6 -0.39 -8.98 28.26
N LEU A 7 -0.03 -8.09 29.18
CA LEU A 7 -0.14 -6.64 28.97
C LEU A 7 0.82 -6.16 27.87
N GLU A 8 2.06 -6.65 27.87
CA GLU A 8 3.04 -6.33 26.81
C GLU A 8 2.63 -6.87 25.45
N LEU A 9 2.09 -8.10 25.38
CA LEU A 9 1.50 -8.64 24.15
C LEU A 9 0.33 -7.80 23.62
N LEU A 10 -0.53 -7.29 24.50
CA LEU A 10 -1.62 -6.38 24.13
C LEU A 10 -1.10 -5.02 23.63
N ILE A 11 -0.06 -4.47 24.27
CA ILE A 11 0.58 -3.23 23.81
C ILE A 11 1.24 -3.42 22.44
N ILE A 12 2.01 -4.50 22.25
CA ILE A 12 2.69 -4.82 20.98
C ILE A 12 1.68 -5.04 19.85
N SER A 13 0.61 -5.82 20.09
CA SER A 13 -0.43 -6.07 19.09
C SER A 13 -1.29 -4.83 18.78
N CYS A 14 -1.44 -3.90 19.72
CA CYS A 14 -2.07 -2.60 19.48
C CYS A 14 -1.16 -1.62 18.72
N ALA A 15 0.16 -1.69 18.93
CA ALA A 15 1.16 -0.86 18.24
C ALA A 15 1.52 -1.37 16.83
N ALA A 16 1.44 -2.69 16.57
CA ALA A 16 1.81 -3.28 15.29
C ALA A 16 1.04 -2.71 14.08
N PRO A 17 -0.27 -2.42 14.13
CA PRO A 17 -0.98 -1.72 13.05
C PRO A 17 -0.42 -0.34 12.74
N LEU A 18 -0.05 0.45 13.76
CA LEU A 18 0.54 1.79 13.58
C LEU A 18 1.91 1.71 12.92
N LEU A 19 2.76 0.77 13.35
CA LEU A 19 4.08 0.53 12.77
C LEU A 19 3.99 0.03 11.32
N ALA A 20 3.11 -0.93 11.04
CA ALA A 20 2.86 -1.43 9.69
C ALA A 20 2.33 -0.33 8.75
N HIS A 21 1.45 0.55 9.27
CA HIS A 21 0.95 1.70 8.54
C HIS A 21 2.05 2.72 8.23
N HIS A 22 2.89 3.09 9.22
CA HIS A 22 3.99 4.04 9.03
C HIS A 22 5.06 3.52 8.06
N PHE A 23 5.44 2.25 8.17
CA PHE A 23 6.38 1.64 7.21
C PHE A 23 5.80 1.68 5.78
N ARG A 24 4.49 1.43 5.63
CA ARG A 24 3.85 1.44 4.31
C ARG A 24 3.64 2.86 3.74
N THR A 25 3.32 3.87 4.55
CA THR A 25 3.25 5.27 4.07
C THR A 25 4.60 5.71 3.50
N GLU A 26 5.70 5.37 4.17
CA GLU A 26 7.07 5.61 3.67
C GLU A 26 7.37 4.89 2.36
N GLN A 27 7.06 3.59 2.25
CA GLN A 27 7.36 2.84 1.02
C GLN A 27 6.54 3.36 -0.17
N MET A 28 5.25 3.67 0.04
CA MET A 28 4.42 4.29 -1.00
C MET A 28 4.94 5.69 -1.36
N ALA A 29 5.41 6.49 -0.40
CA ALA A 29 6.02 7.79 -0.69
C ALA A 29 7.32 7.67 -1.52
N LYS A 30 8.14 6.64 -1.25
CA LYS A 30 9.35 6.31 -2.03
C LYS A 30 9.00 5.84 -3.45
N ILE A 31 7.91 5.08 -3.63
CA ILE A 31 7.41 4.62 -4.94
C ILE A 31 6.81 5.78 -5.74
N CYS A 32 5.88 6.55 -5.17
CA CYS A 32 5.23 7.67 -5.86
C CYS A 32 6.18 8.82 -6.19
N ARG A 33 7.31 8.98 -5.46
CA ARG A 33 8.40 9.89 -5.87
C ARG A 33 9.21 9.40 -7.09
N LYS A 34 9.09 8.13 -7.48
CA LYS A 34 9.78 7.54 -8.66
C LYS A 34 8.89 7.42 -9.88
N ILE A 35 7.65 6.92 -9.71
CA ILE A 35 6.72 6.63 -10.83
C ILE A 35 5.54 7.61 -10.88
N GLY A 36 5.28 8.36 -9.81
CA GLY A 36 4.01 9.07 -9.61
C GLY A 36 2.89 8.18 -9.03
N PRO A 37 1.73 8.75 -8.68
CA PRO A 37 0.50 8.00 -8.42
C PRO A 37 -0.21 7.65 -9.75
N PRO A 38 -1.09 6.63 -9.79
CA PRO A 38 -1.81 6.29 -11.02
C PRO A 38 -2.80 7.36 -11.46
N ARG A 39 -3.07 7.40 -12.77
CA ARG A 39 -4.26 8.09 -13.29
C ARG A 39 -5.50 7.56 -12.57
N ASN A 40 -6.37 8.48 -12.16
CA ASN A 40 -7.59 8.24 -11.38
C ASN A 40 -7.42 7.63 -9.97
N ILE A 41 -6.21 7.54 -9.40
CA ILE A 41 -5.99 7.03 -8.03
C ILE A 41 -5.09 8.00 -7.23
N SER A 42 -5.60 8.52 -6.11
CA SER A 42 -4.82 9.41 -5.24
C SER A 42 -3.75 8.65 -4.43
N PHE A 43 -2.69 9.34 -4.01
CA PHE A 43 -1.69 8.79 -3.07
C PHE A 43 -2.34 8.23 -1.79
N TRP A 44 -3.28 8.98 -1.20
CA TRP A 44 -4.03 8.55 -0.02
C TRP A 44 -4.84 7.27 -0.29
N THR A 45 -5.33 7.08 -1.52
CA THR A 45 -6.00 5.84 -1.93
C THR A 45 -5.00 4.68 -2.08
N MET A 46 -3.82 4.88 -2.68
CA MET A 46 -2.74 3.87 -2.76
C MET A 46 -2.28 3.41 -1.35
N VAL A 47 -2.22 4.33 -0.39
CA VAL A 47 -1.85 4.02 1.00
C VAL A 47 -3.01 3.38 1.78
N PHE A 48 -4.17 4.02 1.90
CA PHE A 48 -5.17 3.60 2.89
C PHE A 48 -6.09 2.47 2.41
N HIS A 49 -6.40 2.38 1.11
CA HIS A 49 -7.49 1.50 0.64
C HIS A 49 -7.07 0.00 0.55
N PRO A 50 -7.75 -0.94 1.25
CA PRO A 50 -7.36 -2.36 1.37
C PRO A 50 -6.95 -3.08 0.08
N ARG A 51 -7.62 -2.80 -1.03
CA ARG A 51 -7.32 -3.37 -2.36
C ARG A 51 -5.84 -3.28 -2.74
N TYR A 52 -5.15 -2.19 -2.38
CA TYR A 52 -3.76 -1.94 -2.76
C TYR A 52 -2.73 -2.38 -1.70
N TRP A 53 -3.18 -3.00 -0.61
CA TRP A 53 -2.30 -3.43 0.49
C TRP A 53 -1.38 -4.59 0.12
N HIS A 54 -1.60 -5.27 -1.02
CA HIS A 54 -0.75 -6.35 -1.51
C HIS A 54 0.44 -5.87 -2.37
N LEU A 55 0.50 -4.58 -2.69
CA LEU A 55 1.42 -4.00 -3.67
C LEU A 55 2.54 -3.26 -2.92
N TRP A 56 3.52 -4.02 -2.44
CA TRP A 56 4.59 -3.54 -1.56
C TRP A 56 5.86 -3.07 -2.30
N SER A 57 6.06 -3.51 -3.53
CA SER A 57 7.30 -3.28 -4.29
C SER A 57 7.10 -2.46 -5.56
N LEU A 58 8.17 -1.83 -6.05
CA LEU A 58 8.18 -1.02 -7.27
C LEU A 58 7.63 -1.81 -8.48
N ARG A 59 8.17 -3.02 -8.70
CA ARG A 59 7.71 -3.98 -9.73
C ARG A 59 6.23 -4.34 -9.65
N GLN A 60 5.66 -4.35 -8.44
CA GLN A 60 4.23 -4.63 -8.27
C GLN A 60 3.36 -3.43 -8.67
N TRP A 61 3.78 -2.18 -8.39
CA TRP A 61 3.08 -1.01 -8.96
C TRP A 61 3.27 -0.98 -10.49
N GLU A 62 4.49 -1.13 -11.00
CA GLU A 62 4.80 -1.19 -12.45
C GLU A 62 3.91 -2.21 -13.20
N ALA A 63 3.80 -3.44 -12.72
CA ALA A 63 2.95 -4.48 -13.31
C ALA A 63 1.43 -4.21 -13.16
N GLN A 64 1.01 -3.41 -12.17
CA GLN A 64 -0.36 -2.95 -12.03
C GLN A 64 -0.68 -1.80 -12.99
N PHE A 65 0.27 -0.88 -13.19
CA PHE A 65 0.19 0.23 -14.14
C PHE A 65 0.04 -0.27 -15.58
N ALA A 66 0.95 -1.13 -16.06
CA ALA A 66 0.90 -1.67 -17.42
C ALA A 66 -0.46 -2.34 -17.73
N ARG A 67 -0.99 -3.13 -16.78
CA ARG A 67 -2.32 -3.75 -16.90
C ARG A 67 -3.48 -2.74 -16.93
N GLN A 68 -3.34 -1.55 -16.36
CA GLN A 68 -4.34 -0.48 -16.51
C GLN A 68 -4.23 0.19 -17.88
N GLU A 69 -3.02 0.44 -18.37
CA GLU A 69 -2.81 1.02 -19.71
C GLU A 69 -3.27 0.08 -20.83
N ASP A 70 -3.03 -1.24 -20.69
CA ASP A 70 -3.59 -2.27 -21.59
C ASP A 70 -5.12 -2.25 -21.60
N ALA A 71 -5.75 -2.19 -20.41
CA ALA A 71 -7.20 -2.21 -20.27
C ALA A 71 -7.85 -0.94 -20.84
N GLU A 72 -7.27 0.24 -20.59
CA GLU A 72 -7.76 1.50 -21.17
C GLU A 72 -7.54 1.52 -22.69
N SER A 73 -6.39 1.04 -23.17
CA SER A 73 -6.07 0.94 -24.61
C SER A 73 -6.90 -0.10 -25.36
N LYS A 74 -7.61 -0.98 -24.64
CA LYS A 74 -8.67 -1.83 -25.19
C LYS A 74 -10.03 -1.13 -25.14
N SER A 75 -10.40 -0.54 -24.01
CA SER A 75 -11.67 0.19 -23.80
C SER A 75 -11.83 1.48 -24.63
N ARG A 76 -10.82 1.88 -25.42
CA ARG A 76 -10.91 2.95 -26.44
C ARG A 76 -10.98 2.42 -27.89
N ARG A 77 -11.01 1.10 -28.08
CA ARG A 77 -11.05 0.42 -29.38
C ARG A 77 -12.31 -0.41 -29.61
N ASP A 78 -12.96 -0.82 -28.52
CA ASP A 78 -14.37 -1.23 -28.46
C ASP A 78 -15.27 0.03 -28.38
#